data_AF-A0A3D8IAS7-F1
#
_entry.id   AF-A0A3D8IAS7-F1
#
_cell.length_a   1.000
_cell.length_b   1.000
_cell.length_c   1.000
_cell.angle_alpha   90.00
_cell.angle_beta   90.00
_cell.angle_gamma   90.00
#
_symmetry.space_group_name_H-M   'P 1'
#
loop_
_entity.id
_entity.type
_entity.pdbx_description
1 polymer ?
#
loop_
_entity_poly.entity_id
_entity_poly.type
_entity_poly.pdbx_seq_one_letter_code
_entity_poly.pdbx_strand_id
1 'polypeptide(L)'
;MIQAARNSDSQSFLREAQEALLLFNNLSAQQLFEEKIANMIEKRANPEITYTGAKELRENILAYLEQNGEPKTANIWARKLKINREAINSLKDEIFRRLKEHKIEGVVEIHLQDREVNSSHIQFVGNNVELAQAIIANAIVKSGYEDNIDSAINKNAIPAYSTLETKYLPRKQSIVEEIKAIENYENKRKEILKAKEQQKERIKDLFKSIELRANAFRNMLKSFEPISAHKQKESRLEKIRNIKSQSTKELEKSYQKRKQR
;
A
#
# COMPACT_ATOMS: atom_id res chain seq x y z
N MET A 1 30.05 7.27 -1.78
CA MET A 1 30.54 8.63 -2.17
C MET A 1 30.69 9.47 -0.90
N ILE A 2 31.90 9.92 -0.58
CA ILE A 2 32.17 10.79 0.57
C ILE A 2 32.23 12.25 0.10
N GLN A 3 31.62 13.13 0.86
CA GLN A 3 31.55 14.58 0.63
C GLN A 3 31.88 15.30 1.94
N ALA A 4 32.12 16.60 1.87
CA ALA A 4 32.13 17.44 3.07
C ALA A 4 30.83 17.28 3.88
N ALA A 5 30.86 17.62 5.17
CA ALA A 5 29.63 17.72 5.95
C ALA A 5 28.62 18.63 5.23
N ARG A 6 27.34 18.25 5.29
CA ARG A 6 26.27 19.11 4.80
C ARG A 6 26.30 20.41 5.60
N ASN A 7 26.16 21.55 4.93
CA ASN A 7 26.03 22.82 5.61
C ASN A 7 24.68 22.92 6.34
N SER A 8 24.57 23.84 7.30
CA SER A 8 23.33 24.05 8.06
C SER A 8 22.16 24.56 7.21
N ASP A 9 22.44 25.17 6.07
CA ASP A 9 21.44 25.59 5.10
C ASP A 9 20.94 24.44 4.20
N SER A 10 21.60 23.26 4.27
CA SER A 10 21.23 22.13 3.45
C SER A 10 19.86 21.60 3.82
N GLN A 11 18.98 21.51 2.82
CA GLN A 11 17.70 20.82 2.93
C GLN A 11 17.83 19.29 2.79
N SER A 12 19.04 18.73 2.62
CA SER A 12 19.24 17.28 2.55
C SER A 12 19.48 16.65 3.92
N PHE A 13 20.04 17.39 4.88
CA PHE A 13 20.30 16.88 6.23
C PHE A 13 19.06 17.08 7.13
N LEU A 14 18.69 16.03 7.88
CA LEU A 14 17.45 15.96 8.65
C LEU A 14 16.21 16.14 7.78
N ARG A 15 16.28 15.68 6.53
CA ARG A 15 15.15 15.64 5.61
C ARG A 15 14.19 14.53 6.04
N GLU A 16 14.73 13.34 6.28
CA GLU A 16 13.97 12.17 6.72
C GLU A 16 14.11 12.00 8.23
N ALA A 17 14.10 13.11 8.97
CA ALA A 17 14.37 13.15 10.40
C ALA A 17 13.46 12.23 11.22
N GLN A 18 12.22 12.00 10.76
CA GLN A 18 11.28 11.07 11.39
C GLN A 18 11.79 9.63 11.38
N GLU A 19 12.58 9.25 10.38
CA GLU A 19 13.14 7.91 10.22
C GLU A 19 14.65 7.88 10.44
N ALA A 20 15.25 8.98 10.86
CA ALA A 20 16.68 9.06 11.09
C ALA A 20 17.11 8.23 12.31
N LEU A 21 18.33 7.69 12.27
CA LEU A 21 18.99 7.09 13.43
C LEU A 21 19.99 8.08 13.98
N LEU A 22 19.89 8.35 15.29
CA LEU A 22 20.84 9.17 16.02
C LEU A 22 21.82 8.25 16.74
N LEU A 23 23.11 8.42 16.43
CA LEU A 23 24.20 7.67 17.03
C LEU A 23 25.10 8.69 17.73
N PHE A 24 24.86 8.90 19.02
CA PHE A 24 25.76 9.70 19.85
C PHE A 24 26.22 8.86 21.03
N ASN A 25 27.50 8.97 21.42
CA ASN A 25 28.05 8.23 22.55
C ASN A 25 27.62 8.85 23.88
N ASN A 26 27.34 10.16 23.90
CA ASN A 26 26.74 10.83 25.05
C ASN A 26 25.22 10.69 25.04
N LEU A 27 24.68 9.95 26.02
CA LEU A 27 23.24 9.70 26.15
C LEU A 27 22.42 10.97 26.34
N SER A 28 22.90 11.93 27.15
CA SER A 28 22.20 13.19 27.39
C SER A 28 22.11 14.02 26.11
N ALA A 29 23.19 14.04 25.30
CA ALA A 29 23.17 14.71 24.01
C ALA A 29 22.22 14.00 23.03
N GLN A 30 22.24 12.67 23.01
CA GLN A 30 21.33 11.88 22.17
C GLN A 30 19.87 12.21 22.48
N GLN A 31 19.47 12.16 23.76
CA GLN A 31 18.11 12.45 24.22
C GLN A 31 17.70 13.89 23.88
N LEU A 32 18.60 14.86 24.08
CA LEU A 32 18.35 16.26 23.72
C LEU A 32 18.06 16.42 22.22
N PHE A 33 18.86 15.79 21.36
CA PHE A 33 18.66 15.88 19.91
C PHE A 33 17.41 15.13 19.46
N GLU A 34 17.08 13.99 20.05
CA GLU A 34 15.83 13.27 19.81
C GLU A 34 14.61 14.15 20.13
N GLU A 35 14.61 14.84 21.27
CA GLU A 35 13.55 15.77 21.66
C GLU A 35 13.45 16.96 20.68
N LYS A 36 14.58 17.58 20.34
CA LYS A 36 14.60 18.70 19.38
C LYS A 36 14.12 18.26 17.99
N ILE A 37 14.45 17.05 17.55
CA ILE A 37 13.95 16.49 16.29
C ILE A 37 12.45 16.28 16.34
N ALA A 38 11.90 15.71 17.43
CA ALA A 38 10.47 15.52 17.59
C ALA A 38 9.71 16.85 17.50
N ASN A 39 10.18 17.87 18.22
CA ASN A 39 9.62 19.23 18.19
C ASN A 39 9.68 19.85 16.78
N MET A 40 10.79 19.65 16.05
CA MET A 40 10.93 20.12 14.68
C MET A 40 9.94 19.42 13.74
N ILE A 41 9.73 18.11 13.88
CA ILE A 41 8.80 17.34 13.06
C ILE A 41 7.36 17.81 13.29
N GLU A 42 6.96 18.00 14.54
CA GLU A 42 5.63 18.52 14.88
C GLU A 42 5.39 19.88 14.22
N LYS A 43 6.36 20.79 14.32
CA LYS A 43 6.29 22.10 13.65
C LYS A 43 6.19 22.00 12.14
N ARG A 44 6.92 21.08 11.50
CA ARG A 44 6.84 20.84 10.04
C ARG A 44 5.48 20.34 9.58
N ALA A 45 4.76 19.62 10.44
CA ALA A 45 3.42 19.12 10.12
C ALA A 45 2.35 20.24 10.15
N ASN A 46 2.65 21.39 10.74
CA ASN A 46 1.73 22.52 10.79
C ASN A 46 1.99 23.51 9.64
N PRO A 47 1.05 23.70 8.69
CA PRO A 47 1.24 24.59 7.55
C PRO A 47 1.35 26.07 7.92
N GLU A 48 0.89 26.47 9.11
CA GLU A 48 0.94 27.85 9.60
C GLU A 48 2.31 28.23 10.18
N ILE A 49 3.19 27.26 10.42
CA ILE A 49 4.51 27.48 11.03
C ILE A 49 5.57 27.56 9.95
N THR A 50 6.13 28.75 9.76
CA THR A 50 7.26 29.00 8.85
C THR A 50 8.62 28.64 9.47
N TYR A 51 8.79 28.91 10.77
CA TYR A 51 10.04 28.65 11.49
C TYR A 51 9.97 27.36 12.30
N THR A 52 10.52 26.30 11.71
CA THR A 52 10.51 24.95 12.32
C THR A 52 11.68 24.68 13.27
N GLY A 53 12.70 25.55 13.28
CA GLY A 53 13.95 25.34 14.03
C GLY A 53 14.93 24.36 13.36
N ALA A 54 14.62 23.89 12.14
CA ALA A 54 15.43 22.89 11.44
C ALA A 54 16.89 23.34 11.19
N LYS A 55 17.10 24.62 10.85
CA LYS A 55 18.45 25.17 10.64
C LYS A 55 19.26 25.14 11.92
N GLU A 56 18.73 25.71 13.01
CA GLU A 56 19.38 25.74 14.32
C GLU A 56 19.69 24.32 14.83
N LEU A 57 18.79 23.37 14.61
CA LEU A 57 19.01 21.98 14.99
C LEU A 57 20.18 21.34 14.20
N ARG A 58 20.27 21.59 12.90
CA ARG A 58 21.41 21.14 12.09
C ARG A 58 22.72 21.76 12.58
N GLU A 59 22.72 23.06 12.88
CA GLU A 59 23.89 23.77 13.42
C GLU A 59 24.35 23.14 14.73
N ASN A 60 23.42 22.90 15.66
CA ASN A 60 23.71 22.29 16.95
C ASN A 60 24.29 20.87 16.81
N ILE A 61 23.73 20.04 15.92
CA ILE A 61 24.23 18.67 15.69
C ILE A 61 25.60 18.69 15.02
N LEU A 62 25.80 19.53 14.01
CA LEU A 62 27.10 19.65 13.33
C LEU A 62 28.17 20.16 14.29
N ALA A 63 27.87 21.20 15.07
CA ALA A 63 28.78 21.72 16.09
C ALA A 63 29.15 20.66 17.13
N TYR A 64 28.20 19.83 17.56
CA TYR A 64 28.48 18.70 18.45
C TYR A 64 29.43 17.69 17.81
N LEU A 65 29.19 17.32 16.55
CA LEU A 65 30.05 16.38 15.82
C LEU A 65 31.46 16.95 15.58
N GLU A 66 31.57 18.25 15.29
CA GLU A 66 32.82 19.00 15.13
C GLU A 66 33.69 18.99 16.39
N GLN A 67 33.08 19.03 17.58
CA GLN A 67 33.80 18.92 18.84
C GLN A 67 34.45 17.53 19.02
N ASN A 68 33.91 16.51 18.37
CA ASN A 68 34.34 15.12 18.49
C ASN A 68 35.14 14.62 17.25
N GLY A 69 35.32 15.44 16.22
CA GLY A 69 36.02 15.07 14.99
C GLY A 69 35.66 15.95 13.80
N GLU A 70 36.16 15.62 12.60
CA GLU A 70 35.76 16.30 11.37
C GLU A 70 34.52 15.61 10.76
N PRO A 71 33.33 16.21 10.82
CA PRO A 71 32.15 15.58 10.24
C PRO A 71 32.23 15.60 8.72
N LYS A 72 31.87 14.48 8.10
CA LYS A 72 31.72 14.35 6.65
C LYS A 72 30.38 13.70 6.33
N THR A 73 30.03 13.69 5.05
CA THR A 73 28.82 13.01 4.57
C THR A 73 29.21 11.81 3.71
N ALA A 74 28.60 10.65 3.94
CA ALA A 74 28.65 9.53 3.01
C ALA A 74 27.27 9.23 2.45
N ASN A 75 27.20 9.09 1.13
CA ASN A 75 26.05 8.49 0.44
C ASN A 75 26.41 7.06 0.04
N ILE A 76 25.56 6.10 0.41
CA ILE A 76 25.69 4.67 0.15
C ILE A 76 24.46 4.19 -0.62
N TRP A 77 24.64 3.68 -1.84
CA TRP A 77 23.57 3.23 -2.71
C TRP A 77 22.90 1.97 -2.17
N ALA A 78 21.58 1.93 -2.23
CA ALA A 78 20.76 0.79 -1.83
C ALA A 78 19.62 0.59 -2.85
N ARG A 79 19.97 0.30 -4.11
CA ARG A 79 19.04 0.33 -5.26
C ARG A 79 17.90 -0.68 -5.18
N LYS A 80 18.07 -1.74 -4.39
CA LYS A 80 17.07 -2.81 -4.20
C LYS A 80 16.33 -2.68 -2.87
N LEU A 81 16.36 -1.50 -2.25
CA LEU A 81 15.71 -1.24 -0.96
C LEU A 81 14.22 -1.61 -1.01
N LYS A 82 13.79 -2.41 -0.05
CA LYS A 82 12.37 -2.73 0.13
C LYS A 82 11.69 -1.64 0.94
N ILE A 83 10.65 -1.04 0.37
CA ILE A 83 9.92 0.08 1.00
C ILE A 83 8.73 -0.48 1.79
N ASN A 84 9.01 -1.15 2.90
CA ASN A 84 8.00 -1.54 3.88
C ASN A 84 8.56 -1.37 5.29
N ARG A 85 7.66 -1.16 6.27
CA ARG A 85 8.01 -0.80 7.65
C ARG A 85 8.95 -1.81 8.31
N GLU A 86 8.65 -3.10 8.18
CA GLU A 86 9.41 -4.19 8.81
C GLU A 86 10.84 -4.29 8.24
N ALA A 87 10.97 -4.24 6.92
CA ALA A 87 12.26 -4.30 6.24
C ALA A 87 13.14 -3.08 6.55
N ILE A 88 12.54 -1.88 6.63
CA ILE A 88 13.24 -0.64 6.98
C ILE A 88 13.69 -0.68 8.44
N ASN A 89 12.83 -1.10 9.37
CA ASN A 89 13.20 -1.22 10.78
C ASN A 89 14.32 -2.24 10.98
N SER A 90 14.22 -3.41 10.34
CA SER A 90 15.26 -4.45 10.43
C SER A 90 16.62 -3.94 9.92
N LEU A 91 16.62 -3.18 8.83
CA LEU A 91 17.84 -2.56 8.30
C LEU A 91 18.39 -1.50 9.26
N LYS A 92 17.51 -0.67 9.82
CA LYS A 92 17.87 0.37 10.80
C LYS A 92 18.52 -0.24 12.04
N ASP A 93 17.93 -1.30 12.59
CA ASP A 93 18.45 -1.99 13.77
C ASP A 93 19.83 -2.60 13.50
N GLU A 94 20.01 -3.23 12.34
CA GLU A 94 21.30 -3.81 11.94
C GLU A 94 22.39 -2.74 11.76
N ILE A 95 22.05 -1.62 11.09
CA ILE A 95 22.98 -0.49 10.94
C ILE A 95 23.32 0.11 12.29
N PHE A 96 22.31 0.38 13.13
CA PHE A 96 22.48 0.96 14.45
C PHE A 96 23.43 0.13 15.31
N ARG A 97 23.17 -1.18 15.40
CA ARG A 97 24.00 -2.12 16.17
C ARG A 97 25.45 -2.09 15.72
N ARG A 98 25.70 -2.22 14.42
CA ARG A 98 27.08 -2.25 13.89
C ARG A 98 27.83 -0.93 14.07
N LEU A 99 27.16 0.21 13.91
CA LEU A 99 27.80 1.51 14.10
C LEU A 99 28.10 1.77 15.59
N LYS A 100 27.19 1.38 16.50
CA LYS A 100 27.43 1.45 17.96
C LYS A 100 28.59 0.56 18.42
N GLU A 101 28.71 -0.66 17.88
CA GLU A 101 29.84 -1.56 18.17
C GLU A 101 31.21 -0.90 17.87
N HIS A 102 31.25 -0.02 16.86
CA HIS A 102 32.45 0.71 16.44
C HIS A 102 32.54 2.12 17.04
N LYS A 103 31.62 2.49 17.96
CA LYS A 103 31.54 3.81 18.60
C LYS A 103 31.47 4.98 17.61
N ILE A 104 30.86 4.75 16.45
CA ILE A 104 30.71 5.77 15.41
C ILE A 104 29.57 6.72 15.80
N GLU A 105 29.85 8.00 15.71
CA GLU A 105 28.87 9.06 15.97
C GLU A 105 28.40 9.73 14.69
N GLY A 106 27.10 10.00 14.62
CA GLY A 106 26.49 10.67 13.48
C GLY A 106 25.00 10.40 13.38
N VAL A 107 24.44 10.81 12.23
CA VAL A 107 23.04 10.64 11.88
C VAL A 107 22.98 9.82 10.59
N VAL A 108 22.13 8.78 10.60
CA VAL A 108 21.85 7.97 9.41
C VAL A 108 20.42 8.26 8.93
N GLU A 109 20.26 8.59 7.67
CA GLU A 109 18.98 8.82 7.00
C GLU A 109 18.82 7.88 5.81
N ILE A 110 17.62 7.32 5.64
CA ILE A 110 17.28 6.49 4.47
C ILE A 110 16.48 7.35 3.50
N HIS A 111 16.96 7.50 2.28
CA HIS A 111 16.34 8.31 1.25
C HIS A 111 15.92 7.44 0.06
N LEU A 112 14.71 7.67 -0.47
CA LEU A 112 14.21 6.92 -1.64
C LEU A 112 14.74 7.48 -2.96
N GLN A 113 14.72 8.81 -3.11
CA GLN A 113 15.26 9.46 -4.29
C GLN A 113 15.53 10.93 -3.99
N ASP A 114 16.70 11.42 -4.42
CA ASP A 114 16.97 12.85 -4.44
C ASP A 114 17.79 13.28 -5.66
N ARG A 115 18.02 14.59 -5.74
CA ARG A 115 18.68 15.24 -6.87
C ARG A 115 20.17 14.91 -6.99
N GLU A 116 20.79 14.34 -5.96
CA GLU A 116 22.22 14.04 -5.98
C GLU A 116 22.46 12.60 -6.43
N VAL A 117 21.76 11.66 -5.83
CA VAL A 117 22.00 10.22 -6.04
C VAL A 117 21.02 9.62 -7.05
N ASN A 118 19.86 10.26 -7.25
CA ASN A 118 18.79 9.81 -8.15
C ASN A 118 18.45 8.31 -7.97
N SER A 119 18.52 7.84 -6.73
CA SER A 119 18.29 6.46 -6.35
C SER A 119 18.11 6.34 -4.85
N SER A 120 17.60 5.19 -4.42
CA SER A 120 17.50 4.87 -3.01
C SER A 120 18.90 4.70 -2.43
N HIS A 121 19.15 5.41 -1.34
CA HIS A 121 20.45 5.45 -0.69
C HIS A 121 20.33 5.76 0.78
N ILE A 122 21.40 5.47 1.50
CA ILE A 122 21.57 5.80 2.91
C ILE A 122 22.56 6.96 2.97
N GLN A 123 22.14 8.06 3.59
CA GLN A 123 23.01 9.19 3.89
C GLN A 123 23.48 9.06 5.34
N PHE A 124 24.78 9.11 5.55
CA PHE A 124 25.40 9.22 6.87
C PHE A 124 26.08 10.58 6.98
N VAL A 125 25.81 11.33 8.05
CA VAL A 125 26.51 12.57 8.40
C VAL A 125 27.11 12.39 9.78
N GLY A 126 28.44 12.42 9.91
CA GLY A 126 29.09 12.10 11.17
C GLY A 126 30.59 11.99 11.07
N ASN A 127 31.19 11.41 12.11
CA ASN A 127 32.64 11.21 12.23
C ASN A 127 33.03 9.82 11.70
N ASN A 128 34.31 9.61 11.38
CA ASN A 128 34.84 8.32 10.86
C ASN A 128 34.07 7.78 9.64
N VAL A 129 33.79 8.67 8.67
CA VAL A 129 32.86 8.41 7.57
C VAL A 129 33.28 7.26 6.66
N GLU A 130 34.58 7.05 6.45
CA GLU A 130 35.10 5.94 5.66
C GLU A 130 34.73 4.59 6.27
N LEU A 131 34.90 4.47 7.60
CA LEU A 131 34.54 3.27 8.34
C LEU A 131 33.02 3.08 8.40
N ALA A 132 32.28 4.17 8.68
CA ALA A 132 30.82 4.15 8.69
C ALA A 132 30.24 3.72 7.33
N GLN A 133 30.77 4.26 6.23
CA GLN A 133 30.39 3.89 4.87
C GLN A 133 30.64 2.41 4.60
N ALA A 134 31.80 1.86 5.00
CA ALA A 134 32.09 0.45 4.82
C ALA A 134 31.14 -0.46 5.64
N ILE A 135 30.84 -0.08 6.88
CA ILE A 135 29.92 -0.81 7.76
C ILE A 135 28.50 -0.81 7.19
N ILE A 136 28.00 0.36 6.79
CA ILE A 136 26.66 0.51 6.21
C ILE A 136 26.58 -0.26 4.88
N ALA A 137 27.59 -0.12 4.00
CA ALA A 137 27.67 -0.85 2.74
C ALA A 137 27.63 -2.38 2.95
N ASN A 138 28.33 -2.89 3.97
CA ASN A 138 28.28 -4.31 4.30
C ASN A 138 26.88 -4.75 4.76
N ALA A 139 26.22 -3.95 5.61
CA ALA A 139 24.87 -4.26 6.10
C ALA A 139 23.84 -4.31 4.96
N ILE A 140 23.89 -3.37 4.02
CA ILE A 140 22.93 -3.34 2.90
C ILE A 140 23.15 -4.48 1.91
N VAL A 141 24.42 -4.86 1.64
CA VAL A 141 24.74 -5.98 0.74
C VAL A 141 24.31 -7.30 1.37
N LYS A 142 24.60 -7.50 2.67
CA LYS A 142 24.11 -8.69 3.40
C LYS A 142 22.59 -8.80 3.41
N SER A 143 21.89 -7.66 3.43
CA SER A 143 20.43 -7.61 3.36
C SER A 143 19.87 -7.76 1.94
N GLY A 144 20.73 -7.87 0.92
CA GLY A 144 20.33 -8.00 -0.48
C GLY A 144 19.83 -6.70 -1.12
N TYR A 145 20.09 -5.53 -0.51
CA TYR A 145 19.68 -4.23 -1.03
C TYR A 145 20.64 -3.63 -2.06
N GLU A 146 21.81 -4.26 -2.24
CA GLU A 146 22.79 -3.92 -3.26
C GLU A 146 23.61 -5.15 -3.64
N ASP A 147 24.18 -5.17 -4.85
CA ASP A 147 24.85 -6.37 -5.38
C ASP A 147 26.18 -6.68 -4.70
N ASN A 148 26.97 -5.65 -4.42
CA ASN A 148 28.28 -5.78 -3.79
C ASN A 148 28.69 -4.44 -3.16
N ILE A 149 29.75 -4.47 -2.35
CA ILE A 149 30.23 -3.32 -1.57
C ILE A 149 30.73 -2.19 -2.50
N ASP A 150 31.45 -2.54 -3.57
CA ASP A 150 31.98 -1.52 -4.49
C ASP A 150 30.84 -0.76 -5.19
N SER A 151 29.80 -1.48 -5.56
CA SER A 151 28.58 -0.92 -6.13
C SER A 151 27.79 -0.08 -5.13
N ALA A 152 27.77 -0.47 -3.87
CA ALA A 152 27.14 0.30 -2.78
C ALA A 152 27.87 1.61 -2.48
N ILE A 153 29.19 1.59 -2.49
CA ILE A 153 30.00 2.78 -2.17
C ILE A 153 30.08 3.71 -3.39
N ASN A 154 30.11 3.13 -4.59
CA ASN A 154 30.20 3.80 -5.89
C ASN A 154 31.13 5.01 -5.88
N LYS A 155 32.45 4.76 -5.79
CA LYS A 155 33.48 5.82 -5.67
C LYS A 155 33.53 6.76 -6.88
N ASN A 156 33.07 6.30 -8.04
CA ASN A 156 33.08 7.06 -9.31
C ASN A 156 31.71 7.66 -9.65
N ALA A 157 30.76 7.66 -8.71
CA ALA A 157 29.44 8.20 -8.95
C ALA A 157 29.51 9.70 -9.27
N ILE A 158 28.95 10.08 -10.41
CA ILE A 158 28.78 11.47 -10.78
C ILE A 158 27.37 11.89 -10.32
N PRO A 159 27.22 12.97 -9.52
CA PRO A 159 25.92 13.41 -9.06
C PRO A 159 24.97 13.76 -10.20
N ALA A 160 23.68 13.44 -10.07
CA ALA A 160 22.71 13.62 -11.16
C ALA A 160 22.56 15.10 -11.60
N TYR A 161 22.72 16.07 -10.70
CA TYR A 161 22.68 17.50 -11.02
C TYR A 161 23.82 18.00 -11.90
N SER A 162 24.92 17.25 -12.00
CA SER A 162 26.03 17.64 -12.86
C SER A 162 25.85 17.21 -14.31
N THR A 163 24.94 16.27 -14.57
CA THR A 163 24.72 15.67 -15.89
C THR A 163 23.34 15.98 -16.48
N LEU A 164 22.34 16.26 -15.64
CA LEU A 164 20.96 16.52 -16.07
C LEU A 164 20.60 18.00 -15.96
N GLU A 165 19.88 18.51 -16.97
CA GLU A 165 19.25 19.82 -16.88
C GLU A 165 18.18 19.84 -15.77
N THR A 166 17.99 21.01 -15.14
CA THR A 166 17.12 21.17 -13.95
C THR A 166 15.71 20.60 -14.11
N LYS A 167 15.13 20.67 -15.32
CA LYS A 167 13.79 20.13 -15.63
C LYS A 167 13.70 18.60 -15.60
N TYR A 168 14.83 17.91 -15.78
CA TYR A 168 14.92 16.45 -15.76
C TYR A 168 15.39 15.91 -14.41
N LEU A 169 15.63 16.79 -13.43
CA LEU A 169 16.01 16.35 -12.10
C LEU A 169 14.87 15.57 -11.45
N PRO A 170 15.19 14.45 -10.79
CA PRO A 170 14.20 13.66 -10.11
C PRO A 170 13.49 14.48 -9.03
N ARG A 171 12.19 14.24 -8.88
CA ARG A 171 11.42 14.77 -7.76
C ARG A 171 11.85 14.04 -6.49
N LYS A 172 11.88 14.78 -5.38
CA LYS A 172 12.18 14.20 -4.07
C LYS A 172 11.03 13.28 -3.67
N GLN A 173 11.35 12.12 -3.12
CA GLN A 173 10.38 11.16 -2.58
C GLN A 173 10.66 10.96 -1.09
N SER A 174 9.65 11.12 -0.24
CA SER A 174 9.76 10.84 1.18
C SER A 174 9.41 9.38 1.47
N ILE A 175 10.20 8.75 2.34
CA ILE A 175 9.97 7.37 2.75
C ILE A 175 8.67 7.22 3.54
N VAL A 176 8.31 8.22 4.34
CA VAL A 176 7.12 8.21 5.19
C VAL A 176 5.86 8.28 4.32
N GLU A 177 5.86 9.12 3.30
CA GLU A 177 4.74 9.26 2.37
C GLU A 177 4.53 7.98 1.56
N GLU A 178 5.62 7.36 1.08
CA GLU A 178 5.55 6.13 0.31
C GLU A 178 5.02 4.95 1.14
N ILE A 179 5.51 4.79 2.38
CA ILE A 179 4.99 3.76 3.31
C ILE A 179 3.49 3.96 3.55
N LYS A 180 3.06 5.19 3.85
CA LYS A 180 1.63 5.50 4.04
C LYS A 180 0.79 5.21 2.80
N ALA A 181 1.32 5.51 1.61
CA ALA A 181 0.62 5.23 0.36
C ALA A 181 0.41 3.72 0.14
N ILE A 182 1.45 2.93 0.40
CA ILE A 182 1.41 1.46 0.32
C ILE A 182 0.40 0.90 1.33
N GLU A 183 0.48 1.31 2.60
CA GLU A 183 -0.44 0.85 3.66
C GLU A 183 -1.90 1.19 3.34
N ASN A 184 -2.16 2.41 2.85
CA ASN A 184 -3.50 2.83 2.44
C ASN A 184 -4.03 2.00 1.27
N TYR A 185 -3.18 1.66 0.30
CA TYR A 185 -3.55 0.81 -0.82
C TYR A 185 -3.90 -0.61 -0.36
N GLU A 186 -3.09 -1.20 0.52
CA GLU A 186 -3.34 -2.53 1.07
C GLU A 186 -4.63 -2.58 1.89
N ASN A 187 -4.90 -1.56 2.71
CA ASN A 187 -6.13 -1.46 3.49
C ASN A 187 -7.36 -1.37 2.60
N LYS A 188 -7.35 -0.50 1.58
CA LYS A 188 -8.42 -0.42 0.57
C LYS A 188 -8.64 -1.76 -0.13
N ARG A 189 -7.57 -2.47 -0.48
CA ARG A 189 -7.66 -3.79 -1.12
C ARG A 189 -8.32 -4.82 -0.21
N LYS A 190 -7.98 -4.84 1.09
CA LYS A 190 -8.61 -5.72 2.10
C LYS A 190 -10.10 -5.41 2.26
N GLU A 191 -10.49 -4.14 2.30
CA GLU A 191 -11.90 -3.73 2.37
C GLU A 191 -12.69 -4.20 1.15
N ILE A 192 -12.13 -4.05 -0.06
CA ILE A 192 -12.76 -4.54 -1.29
C ILE A 192 -12.95 -6.06 -1.26
N LEU A 193 -11.95 -6.81 -0.78
CA LEU A 193 -12.05 -8.27 -0.67
C LEU A 193 -13.15 -8.69 0.32
N LYS A 194 -13.19 -8.04 1.49
CA LYS A 194 -14.23 -8.30 2.51
C LYS A 194 -15.63 -7.97 1.98
N ALA A 195 -15.78 -6.85 1.25
CA ALA A 195 -17.06 -6.50 0.63
C ALA A 195 -17.50 -7.54 -0.41
N LYS A 196 -16.57 -8.07 -1.22
CA LYS A 196 -16.86 -9.15 -2.17
C LYS A 196 -17.29 -10.45 -1.48
N GLU A 197 -16.66 -10.81 -0.36
CA GLU A 197 -17.07 -11.97 0.43
C GLU A 197 -18.46 -11.79 1.02
N GLN A 198 -18.75 -10.63 1.61
CA GLN A 198 -20.08 -10.30 2.11
C GLN A 198 -21.14 -10.34 1.01
N GLN A 199 -20.81 -9.87 -0.20
CA GLN A 199 -21.71 -9.96 -1.35
C GLN A 199 -21.97 -11.40 -1.76
N LYS A 200 -20.96 -12.27 -1.76
CA LYS A 200 -21.13 -13.71 -2.04
C LYS A 200 -22.06 -14.37 -1.02
N GLU A 201 -21.90 -14.08 0.26
CA GLU A 201 -22.79 -14.61 1.31
C GLU A 201 -24.23 -14.11 1.14
N ARG A 202 -24.42 -12.80 0.87
CA ARG A 202 -25.76 -12.26 0.55
C ARG A 202 -26.41 -12.94 -0.65
N ILE A 203 -25.63 -13.25 -1.70
CA ILE A 203 -26.13 -13.98 -2.88
C ILE A 203 -26.55 -15.40 -2.49
N LYS A 204 -25.75 -16.11 -1.69
CA LYS A 204 -26.11 -17.46 -1.19
C LYS A 204 -27.40 -17.42 -0.36
N ASP A 205 -27.52 -16.46 0.54
CA ASP A 205 -28.72 -16.28 1.36
C ASP A 205 -29.96 -15.99 0.51
N LEU A 206 -29.80 -15.16 -0.53
CA LEU A 206 -30.87 -14.90 -1.49
C LEU A 206 -31.30 -16.19 -2.20
N PHE A 207 -30.36 -16.97 -2.72
CA PHE A 207 -30.68 -18.27 -3.35
C PHE A 207 -31.39 -19.21 -2.39
N LYS A 208 -30.92 -19.34 -1.15
CA LYS A 208 -31.57 -20.15 -0.11
C LYS A 208 -32.99 -19.66 0.18
N SER A 209 -33.20 -18.35 0.24
CA SER A 209 -34.54 -17.76 0.45
C SER A 209 -35.48 -18.03 -0.73
N ILE A 210 -34.98 -17.96 -1.96
CA ILE A 210 -35.74 -18.29 -3.18
C ILE A 210 -36.12 -19.76 -3.18
N GLU A 211 -35.19 -20.65 -2.83
CA GLU A 211 -35.44 -22.09 -2.76
C GLU A 211 -36.49 -22.43 -1.69
N LEU A 212 -36.39 -21.83 -0.51
CA LEU A 212 -37.39 -21.97 0.55
C LEU A 212 -38.78 -21.49 0.11
N ARG A 213 -38.87 -20.33 -0.54
CA ARG A 213 -40.14 -19.81 -1.07
C ARG A 213 -40.69 -20.69 -2.19
N ALA A 214 -39.84 -21.18 -3.09
CA ALA A 214 -40.24 -22.08 -4.16
C ALA A 214 -40.77 -23.41 -3.60
N ASN A 215 -40.14 -23.95 -2.57
CA ASN A 215 -40.60 -25.16 -1.89
C ASN A 215 -41.91 -24.94 -1.13
N ALA A 216 -42.05 -23.80 -0.43
CA ALA A 216 -43.31 -23.42 0.21
C ALA A 216 -44.45 -23.28 -0.83
N PHE A 217 -44.18 -22.65 -1.97
CA PHE A 217 -45.14 -22.52 -3.07
C PHE A 217 -45.51 -23.87 -3.69
N ARG A 218 -44.54 -24.77 -3.91
CA ARG A 218 -44.81 -26.15 -4.35
C ARG A 218 -45.66 -26.92 -3.34
N ASN A 219 -45.37 -26.77 -2.05
CA ASN A 219 -46.17 -27.41 -1.00
C ASN A 219 -47.58 -26.83 -0.94
N MET A 220 -47.74 -25.51 -1.13
CA MET A 220 -49.05 -24.87 -1.27
C MET A 220 -49.82 -25.43 -2.46
N LEU A 221 -49.20 -25.53 -3.64
CA LEU A 221 -49.81 -26.14 -4.83
C LEU A 221 -50.20 -27.61 -4.63
N LYS A 222 -49.45 -28.37 -3.82
CA LYS A 222 -49.80 -29.76 -3.46
C LYS A 222 -50.93 -29.85 -2.43
N SER A 223 -51.06 -28.84 -1.56
CA SER A 223 -52.15 -28.75 -0.57
C SER A 223 -53.47 -28.26 -1.17
N PHE A 224 -53.43 -27.64 -2.35
CA PHE A 224 -54.61 -27.57 -3.20
C PHE A 224 -54.92 -28.99 -3.68
N GLU A 225 -55.93 -29.61 -3.09
CA GLU A 225 -56.52 -30.81 -3.69
C GLU A 225 -56.84 -30.52 -5.16
N PRO A 226 -56.64 -31.48 -6.07
CA PRO A 226 -57.27 -31.35 -7.37
C PRO A 226 -58.76 -31.19 -7.12
N ILE A 227 -59.34 -30.09 -7.56
CA ILE A 227 -60.79 -29.93 -7.66
C ILE A 227 -61.25 -30.91 -8.75
N SER A 228 -61.27 -32.20 -8.43
CA SER A 228 -61.88 -33.25 -9.22
C SER A 228 -63.29 -33.45 -8.69
N ALA A 229 -64.23 -32.68 -9.26
CA ALA A 229 -65.59 -33.11 -9.63
C ALA A 229 -66.55 -31.92 -9.81
N HIS A 230 -66.28 -31.02 -10.74
CA HIS A 230 -67.37 -30.31 -11.41
C HIS A 230 -67.33 -30.64 -12.90
N LYS A 231 -68.38 -31.36 -13.32
CA LYS A 231 -68.65 -31.83 -14.69
C LYS A 231 -68.09 -30.85 -15.72
N GLN A 232 -67.04 -31.25 -16.43
CA GLN A 232 -66.60 -30.56 -17.63
C GLN A 232 -67.77 -30.52 -18.61
N LYS A 233 -68.41 -29.35 -18.75
CA LYS A 233 -69.18 -29.05 -19.95
C LYS A 233 -68.16 -29.03 -21.08
N GLU A 234 -68.28 -29.96 -22.03
CA GLU A 234 -67.46 -30.00 -23.25
C GLU A 234 -67.19 -28.60 -23.77
N SER A 235 -65.92 -28.29 -23.99
CA SER A 235 -65.52 -26.99 -24.50
C SER A 235 -66.17 -26.76 -25.87
N ARG A 236 -66.45 -25.49 -26.21
CA ARG A 236 -67.06 -25.13 -27.51
C ARG A 236 -66.20 -25.64 -28.68
N LEU A 237 -64.89 -25.78 -28.47
CA LEU A 237 -63.92 -26.33 -29.43
C LEU A 237 -64.05 -27.86 -29.61
N GLU A 238 -64.25 -28.63 -28.54
CA GLU A 238 -64.50 -30.08 -28.63
C GLU A 238 -65.82 -30.38 -29.31
N LYS A 239 -66.87 -29.59 -29.04
CA LYS A 239 -68.14 -29.72 -29.76
C LYS A 239 -67.98 -29.50 -31.26
N ILE A 240 -67.18 -28.51 -31.65
CA ILE A 240 -66.89 -28.23 -33.06
C ILE A 240 -66.07 -29.37 -33.67
N ARG A 241 -65.11 -29.93 -32.92
CA ARG A 241 -64.29 -31.05 -33.38
C ARG A 241 -65.12 -32.31 -33.60
N ASN A 242 -66.02 -32.64 -32.68
CA ASN A 242 -66.94 -33.78 -32.78
C ASN A 242 -67.93 -33.62 -33.95
N ILE A 243 -68.40 -32.39 -34.23
CA ILE A 243 -69.24 -32.13 -35.40
C ILE A 243 -68.46 -32.31 -36.70
N LYS A 244 -67.19 -31.88 -36.75
CA LYS A 244 -66.34 -32.01 -37.95
C LYS A 244 -65.85 -33.43 -38.21
N SER A 245 -65.84 -34.30 -37.20
CA SER A 245 -65.42 -35.70 -37.33
C SER A 245 -66.58 -36.66 -37.65
N GLN A 246 -67.82 -36.18 -37.69
CA GLN A 246 -68.98 -36.99 -38.07
C GLN A 246 -69.10 -37.15 -39.57
N SER A 247 -69.57 -38.33 -40.00
CA SER A 247 -69.89 -38.57 -41.40
C SER A 247 -71.12 -37.77 -41.84
N THR A 248 -71.25 -37.50 -43.15
CA THR A 248 -72.39 -36.75 -43.71
C THR A 248 -73.75 -37.36 -43.35
N LYS A 249 -73.85 -38.69 -43.29
CA LYS A 249 -75.07 -39.41 -42.86
C LYS A 249 -75.41 -39.20 -41.38
N GLU A 250 -74.41 -39.03 -40.52
CA GLU A 250 -74.61 -38.78 -39.09
C GLU A 250 -75.01 -37.33 -38.82
N LEU A 251 -74.44 -36.39 -39.58
CA LEU A 251 -74.82 -34.99 -39.54
C LEU A 251 -76.28 -34.78 -39.98
N GLU A 252 -76.73 -35.44 -41.04
CA GLU A 252 -78.14 -35.41 -41.48
C GLU A 252 -79.11 -35.92 -40.40
N LYS A 253 -78.80 -37.05 -39.76
CA LYS A 253 -79.60 -37.58 -38.65
C LYS A 253 -79.65 -36.62 -37.47
N SER A 254 -78.52 -35.98 -37.14
CA SER A 254 -78.44 -35.01 -36.03
C SER A 254 -79.27 -33.74 -36.31
N TYR A 255 -79.30 -33.30 -37.57
CA TYR A 255 -80.08 -32.16 -38.03
C TYR A 255 -81.58 -32.45 -38.02
N GLN A 256 -82.00 -33.61 -38.53
CA GLN A 256 -83.38 -34.10 -38.48
C GLN A 256 -83.91 -34.17 -37.03
N LYS A 257 -83.10 -34.68 -36.09
CA LYS A 257 -83.43 -34.74 -34.65
C LYS A 257 -83.61 -33.36 -34.01
N ARG A 258 -82.90 -32.34 -34.48
CA ARG A 258 -83.04 -30.96 -33.99
C ARG A 258 -84.27 -30.27 -34.55
N LYS A 259 -84.73 -30.65 -35.75
CA LYS A 259 -85.92 -30.08 -36.39
C LYS A 259 -87.24 -30.59 -35.78
N GLN A 260 -87.19 -31.69 -35.02
CA GLN A 260 -88.32 -32.29 -34.30
C GLN A 260 -88.43 -31.86 -32.82
N ARG A 261 -87.52 -31.00 -32.34
CA ARG A 261 -87.56 -30.38 -31.00
C ARG A 261 -87.95 -28.92 -31.14
#